data_AF-A0A920VRZ4-F1
#
_entry.id   AF-A0A920VRZ4-F1
#
_cell.length_a   1.000
_cell.length_b   1.000
_cell.length_c   1.000
_cell.angle_alpha   90.00
_cell.angle_beta   90.00
_cell.angle_gamma   90.00
#
_symmetry.space_group_name_H-M   'P 1'
#
loop_
_entity.id
_entity.type
_entity.pdbx_description
1 polymer ?
#
loop_
_entity_poly.entity_id
_entity_poly.type
_entity_poly.pdbx_seq_one_letter_code
_entity_poly.pdbx_strand_id
1 'polypeptide(L)'
;MWHQDNLNIPMLEDGHGRVPDHVRSVLVMYYPQNVEANMGPTALIPGSHLFTSAPDRNASQGNFRDQIIATVDAGSLLILHYDIWHAGTANTSDKVRYMVKYLFERSSESEDPSWDHDSSQDTRILDRLEKDEAAALQRSLVSKRNYLRTKMWNNLAGSARLEYEYRDKWAGAWPQPVNEITSFLIRFFDRYRSSCLIRLQLRLRRDLRA
;
A
#
# COMPACT_ATOMS: atom_id res chain seq x y z
N MET A 1 14.25 17.66 0.79
CA MET A 1 14.07 16.61 1.81
C MET A 1 12.79 15.85 1.50
N TRP A 2 12.79 14.53 1.63
CA TRP A 2 11.59 13.72 1.47
C TRP A 2 10.61 13.95 2.61
N HIS A 3 9.33 14.13 2.29
CA HIS A 3 8.28 14.39 3.27
C HIS A 3 6.90 13.98 2.76
N GLN A 4 5.95 13.96 3.70
CA GLN A 4 4.51 13.96 3.46
C GLN A 4 3.99 15.31 3.99
N ASP A 5 3.18 16.03 3.21
CA ASP A 5 2.80 17.40 3.57
C ASP A 5 1.99 17.44 4.89
N ASN A 6 1.16 16.43 5.17
CA ASN A 6 0.37 16.37 6.40
C ASN A 6 1.18 16.06 7.68
N LEU A 7 2.42 15.57 7.57
CA LEU A 7 3.27 15.28 8.75
C LEU A 7 4.10 16.48 9.20
N ASN A 8 4.25 17.51 8.36
CA ASN A 8 5.09 18.66 8.63
C ASN A 8 4.32 19.89 9.14
N ILE A 9 2.99 19.82 9.17
CA ILE A 9 2.14 20.85 9.75
C ILE A 9 1.84 20.38 11.19
N PRO A 10 2.30 21.09 12.25
CA PRO A 10 1.93 20.75 13.61
C PRO A 10 0.40 20.71 13.66
N MET A 11 -0.15 19.57 14.13
CA MET A 11 -1.58 19.26 14.09
C MET A 11 -2.40 20.54 14.28
N LEU A 12 -2.98 21.01 13.17
CA LEU A 12 -4.08 21.95 13.29
C LEU A 12 -5.13 21.22 14.15
N GLU A 13 -5.69 21.90 15.14
CA GLU A 13 -6.74 21.36 16.02
C GLU A 13 -8.05 21.01 15.26
N ASP A 14 -8.05 21.10 13.93
CA ASP A 14 -9.18 20.93 13.02
C ASP A 14 -9.37 19.49 12.48
N GLY A 15 -8.54 18.54 12.89
CA GLY A 15 -8.77 17.11 12.60
C GLY A 15 -8.25 16.63 11.25
N HIS A 16 -7.23 17.26 10.68
CA HIS A 16 -6.45 16.73 9.53
C HIS A 16 -5.58 15.51 9.89
N GLY A 17 -6.13 14.52 10.61
CA GLY A 17 -5.47 13.24 10.82
C GLY A 17 -5.24 12.52 9.49
N ARG A 18 -4.06 11.93 9.30
CA ARG A 18 -3.76 11.14 8.10
C ARG A 18 -4.66 9.91 8.03
N VAL A 19 -5.47 9.82 6.97
CA VAL A 19 -6.32 8.67 6.67
C VAL A 19 -5.88 8.10 5.31
N PRO A 20 -5.02 7.07 5.28
CA PRO A 20 -4.38 6.59 4.04
C PRO A 20 -5.34 6.03 2.99
N ASP A 21 -6.56 5.68 3.41
CA ASP A 21 -7.62 5.13 2.57
C ASP A 21 -8.73 6.13 2.25
N HIS A 22 -8.54 7.42 2.55
CA HIS A 22 -9.57 8.44 2.36
C HIS A 22 -8.98 9.68 1.68
N VAL A 23 -9.41 9.93 0.44
CA VAL A 23 -8.98 11.08 -0.34
C VAL A 23 -9.72 12.32 0.14
N ARG A 24 -9.18 12.97 1.17
CA ARG A 24 -9.71 14.25 1.67
C ARG A 24 -9.09 15.46 0.98
N SER A 25 -7.81 15.34 0.62
CA SER A 25 -7.08 16.44 0.00
C SER A 25 -6.20 15.95 -1.14
N VAL A 26 -6.13 16.75 -2.20
CA VAL A 26 -5.31 16.51 -3.38
C VAL A 26 -4.39 17.71 -3.58
N LEU A 27 -3.10 17.43 -3.82
CA LEU A 27 -2.12 18.43 -4.17
C LEU A 27 -1.95 18.46 -5.70
N VAL A 28 -2.10 19.64 -6.28
CA VAL A 28 -1.80 19.88 -7.70
C VAL A 28 -0.56 20.76 -7.79
N MET A 29 0.46 20.27 -8.49
CA MET A 29 1.68 21.03 -8.80
C MET A 29 1.65 21.45 -10.28
N TYR A 30 1.56 22.74 -10.53
CA TYR A 30 1.61 23.34 -11.85
C TYR A 30 3.02 23.82 -12.21
N TYR A 31 3.48 23.47 -13.40
CA TYR A 31 4.80 23.79 -13.91
C TYR A 31 4.69 24.78 -15.09
N PRO A 32 4.91 26.09 -14.87
CA PRO A 32 4.80 27.10 -15.93
C PRO A 32 5.99 27.10 -16.92
N GLN A 33 6.95 26.20 -16.73
CA GLN A 33 8.17 26.08 -17.53
C GLN A 33 8.54 24.61 -17.68
N ASN A 34 9.35 24.30 -18.70
CA ASN A 34 9.99 22.98 -18.80
C ASN A 34 10.85 22.74 -17.55
N VAL A 35 10.78 21.52 -17.03
CA VAL A 35 11.60 21.04 -15.92
C VAL A 35 12.41 19.86 -16.40
N GLU A 36 13.70 20.11 -16.64
CA GLU A 36 14.68 19.10 -17.03
C GLU A 36 15.27 18.41 -15.78
N ALA A 37 16.00 17.31 -15.99
CA ALA A 37 16.52 16.48 -14.91
C ALA A 37 17.47 17.23 -13.94
N ASN A 38 18.19 18.25 -14.42
CA ASN A 38 19.11 19.07 -13.63
C ASN A 38 18.44 20.31 -12.99
N MET A 39 17.17 20.58 -13.27
CA MET A 39 16.47 21.78 -12.79
C MET A 39 15.86 21.61 -11.39
N GLY A 40 16.24 20.56 -10.66
CA GLY A 40 15.64 20.19 -9.39
C GLY A 40 14.18 19.71 -9.52
N PRO A 41 13.84 18.76 -10.42
CA PRO A 41 12.48 18.23 -10.57
C PRO A 41 11.89 17.67 -9.26
N THR A 42 10.57 17.50 -9.23
CA THR A 42 9.91 16.81 -8.13
C THR A 42 10.16 15.31 -8.23
N ALA A 43 10.68 14.71 -7.17
CA ALA A 43 10.78 13.27 -6.99
C ALA A 43 9.55 12.75 -6.23
N LEU A 44 9.04 11.58 -6.61
CA LEU A 44 7.85 10.94 -6.07
C LEU A 44 8.11 9.46 -5.80
N ILE A 45 7.49 8.90 -4.75
CA ILE A 45 7.43 7.44 -4.54
C ILE A 45 5.99 6.97 -4.80
N PRO A 46 5.73 6.26 -5.91
CA PRO A 46 4.39 5.73 -6.20
C PRO A 46 3.85 4.84 -5.08
N GLY A 47 2.57 5.01 -4.71
CA GLY A 47 1.92 4.20 -3.67
C GLY A 47 2.32 4.51 -2.22
N SER A 48 3.31 5.37 -2.00
CA SER A 48 3.78 5.74 -0.65
C SER A 48 2.72 6.41 0.22
N HIS A 49 1.73 7.07 -0.38
CA HIS A 49 0.60 7.69 0.34
C HIS A 49 -0.19 6.68 1.19
N LEU A 50 -0.09 5.37 0.93
CA LEU A 50 -0.73 4.33 1.72
C LEU A 50 0.00 4.01 3.03
N PHE A 51 1.28 4.37 3.14
CA PHE A 51 2.13 4.01 4.27
C PHE A 51 2.66 5.23 5.04
N THR A 52 2.72 5.09 6.36
CA THR A 52 3.35 6.09 7.23
C THR A 52 4.85 5.80 7.32
N SER A 53 5.65 6.86 7.31
CA SER A 53 7.07 6.82 7.65
C SER A 53 7.37 7.61 8.90
N ALA A 54 8.46 7.23 9.57
CA ALA A 54 9.09 8.07 10.56
C ALA A 54 9.78 9.27 9.86
N PRO A 55 9.43 10.53 10.20
CA PRO A 55 9.96 11.72 9.52
C PRO A 55 11.49 11.85 9.52
N ASP A 56 12.14 11.42 10.59
CA ASP A 56 13.60 11.41 10.78
C ASP A 56 14.33 10.47 9.79
N ARG A 57 13.73 9.31 9.51
CA ARG A 57 14.26 8.32 8.56
C ARG A 57 14.12 8.75 7.11
N ASN A 58 13.12 9.57 6.78
CA ASN A 58 12.93 10.08 5.43
C ASN A 58 13.90 11.21 5.09
N ALA A 59 14.24 12.05 6.08
CA ALA A 59 15.14 13.18 5.87
C ALA A 59 16.56 12.77 5.47
N SER A 60 17.00 11.59 5.94
CA SER A 60 18.34 11.04 5.71
C SER A 60 18.46 10.18 4.46
N GLN A 61 17.34 9.73 3.88
CA GLN A 61 17.32 8.87 2.70
C GLN A 61 17.13 9.71 1.45
N GLY A 62 18.21 9.98 0.71
CA GLY A 62 18.15 10.78 -0.51
C GLY A 62 17.63 10.02 -1.74
N ASN A 63 17.97 8.73 -1.85
CA ASN A 63 17.71 7.90 -3.02
C ASN A 63 16.91 6.65 -2.65
N PHE A 64 15.63 6.63 -3.00
CA PHE A 64 14.78 5.46 -2.87
C PHE A 64 14.79 4.67 -4.17
N ARG A 65 14.67 3.34 -4.04
CA ARG A 65 14.39 2.47 -5.17
C ARG A 65 13.01 2.81 -5.74
N ASP A 66 12.89 2.78 -7.06
CA ASP A 66 11.64 3.03 -7.81
C ASP A 66 11.06 4.45 -7.65
N GLN A 67 11.88 5.43 -7.23
CA GLN A 67 11.47 6.83 -7.26
C GLN A 67 11.28 7.32 -8.70
N ILE A 68 10.22 8.11 -8.93
CA ILE A 68 9.95 8.76 -10.22
C ILE A 68 10.42 10.21 -10.13
N ILE A 69 11.19 10.64 -11.12
CA ILE A 69 11.61 12.03 -11.29
C ILE A 69 10.71 12.68 -12.35
N ALA A 70 9.94 13.67 -11.95
CA ALA A 70 9.00 14.35 -12.83
C ALA A 70 9.70 15.42 -13.67
N THR A 71 10.33 15.00 -14.77
CA THR A 71 10.71 15.91 -15.85
C THR A 71 9.50 16.15 -16.74
N VAL A 72 9.08 17.41 -16.85
CA VAL A 72 7.79 17.77 -17.45
C VAL A 72 7.93 19.00 -18.35
N ASP A 73 7.06 19.09 -19.35
CA ASP A 73 6.98 20.28 -20.22
C ASP A 73 6.21 21.41 -19.53
N ALA A 74 6.44 22.65 -19.98
CA ALA A 74 5.69 23.82 -19.55
C ALA A 74 4.19 23.61 -19.79
N GLY A 75 3.38 23.96 -18.79
CA GLY A 75 1.94 23.72 -18.81
C GLY A 75 1.52 22.45 -18.07
N SER A 76 2.46 21.58 -17.69
CA SER A 76 2.14 20.30 -17.05
C SER A 76 1.59 20.46 -15.63
N LEU A 77 0.71 19.53 -15.25
CA LEU A 77 0.14 19.38 -13.92
C LEU A 77 0.50 18.00 -13.36
N LEU A 78 1.00 17.96 -12.13
CA LEU A 78 1.01 16.72 -11.33
C LEU A 78 -0.15 16.78 -10.36
N ILE A 79 -1.03 15.78 -10.42
CA ILE A 79 -2.15 15.62 -9.49
C ILE A 79 -1.81 14.45 -8.56
N LEU A 80 -1.76 14.73 -7.26
CA LEU A 80 -1.16 13.84 -6.27
C LEU A 80 -2.06 13.72 -5.03
N HIS A 81 -2.11 12.54 -4.43
CA HIS A 81 -2.60 12.42 -3.06
C HIS A 81 -1.74 13.29 -2.13
N TYR A 82 -2.35 14.06 -1.23
CA TYR A 82 -1.63 15.03 -0.38
C TYR A 82 -0.47 14.39 0.43
N ASP A 83 -0.68 13.15 0.90
CA ASP A 83 0.30 12.37 1.64
C ASP A 83 1.29 11.55 0.79
N ILE A 84 1.39 11.77 -0.53
CA ILE A 84 2.43 11.08 -1.30
C ILE A 84 3.82 11.55 -0.85
N TRP A 85 4.75 10.62 -0.70
CA TRP A 85 6.13 10.98 -0.41
C TRP A 85 6.71 11.69 -1.62
N HIS A 86 7.20 12.89 -1.37
CA HIS A 86 7.80 13.70 -2.41
C HIS A 86 8.95 14.55 -1.90
N ALA A 87 9.80 14.98 -2.82
CA ALA A 87 10.91 15.88 -2.56
C ALA A 87 11.19 16.75 -3.79
N GLY A 88 11.69 17.97 -3.58
CA GLY A 88 12.48 18.63 -4.63
C GLY A 88 13.87 18.02 -4.67
N THR A 89 14.38 17.69 -5.85
CA THR A 89 15.79 17.30 -6.03
C THR A 89 16.69 18.54 -6.12
N ALA A 90 18.01 18.32 -6.15
CA ALA A 90 18.96 19.41 -6.29
C ALA A 90 18.82 20.08 -7.67
N ASN A 91 18.72 21.41 -7.68
CA ASN A 91 18.85 22.20 -8.91
C ASN A 91 20.32 22.49 -9.16
N THR A 92 20.89 21.86 -10.18
CA THR A 92 22.28 22.03 -10.63
C THR A 92 22.35 22.78 -11.97
N SER A 93 21.22 23.30 -12.46
CA SER A 93 21.16 24.17 -13.62
C SER A 93 21.49 25.63 -13.28
N ASP A 94 21.58 26.46 -14.31
CA ASP A 94 21.71 27.92 -14.22
C ASP A 94 20.35 28.65 -14.18
N LYS A 95 19.23 27.91 -14.13
CA LYS A 95 17.87 28.45 -14.18
C LYS A 95 17.16 28.32 -12.83
N VAL A 96 16.30 29.29 -12.53
CA VAL A 96 15.32 29.16 -11.44
C VAL A 96 14.18 28.24 -11.91
N ARG A 97 13.73 27.34 -11.03
CA ARG A 97 12.58 26.45 -11.28
C ARG A 97 11.34 27.00 -10.58
N TYR A 98 10.36 27.46 -11.36
CA TYR A 98 9.04 27.85 -10.85
C TYR A 98 8.09 26.65 -10.79
N MET A 99 7.28 26.57 -9.74
CA MET A 99 6.17 25.62 -9.57
C MET A 99 5.13 26.25 -8.64
N VAL A 100 3.85 26.09 -8.97
CA VAL A 100 2.73 26.58 -8.15
C VAL A 100 1.97 25.39 -7.56
N LYS A 101 1.81 25.38 -6.23
CA LYS A 101 1.00 24.38 -5.52
C LYS A 101 -0.43 24.89 -5.35
N TYR A 102 -1.40 24.08 -5.74
CA TYR A 102 -2.80 24.25 -5.37
C TYR A 102 -3.20 23.08 -4.48
N LEU A 103 -3.71 23.39 -3.29
CA LEU A 103 -4.27 22.41 -2.38
C LEU A 103 -5.78 22.43 -2.53
N PHE A 104 -6.35 21.28 -2.88
CA PHE A 104 -7.80 21.10 -2.96
C PHE A 104 -8.25 20.21 -1.82
N GLU A 105 -9.27 20.65 -1.11
CA GLU A 105 -9.93 19.87 -0.08
C GLU A 105 -11.32 19.48 -0.54
N ARG A 106 -11.66 18.22 -0.29
CA ARG A 106 -12.96 17.67 -0.63
C ARG A 106 -13.97 18.09 0.44
N SER A 107 -14.98 18.86 0.02
CA SER A 107 -15.99 19.44 0.91
C SER A 107 -17.04 18.43 1.41
N SER A 108 -17.28 17.34 0.68
CA SER A 108 -18.29 16.32 1.01
C SER A 108 -17.87 14.94 0.50
N GLU A 109 -18.40 13.89 1.12
CA GLU A 109 -18.22 12.51 0.63
C GLU A 109 -18.96 12.29 -0.69
N SER A 110 -18.49 11.32 -1.48
CA SER A 110 -19.15 10.92 -2.72
C SER A 110 -20.25 9.91 -2.41
N GLU A 111 -21.50 10.25 -2.74
CA GLU A 111 -22.63 9.31 -2.63
C GLU A 111 -22.65 8.32 -3.81
N ASP A 112 -22.33 8.81 -5.00
CA ASP A 112 -22.23 8.05 -6.25
C ASP A 112 -20.99 8.52 -7.04
N PRO A 113 -20.51 7.73 -8.03
CA PRO A 113 -19.44 8.18 -8.91
C PRO A 113 -19.81 9.47 -9.64
N SER A 114 -18.92 10.46 -9.59
CA SER A 114 -19.07 11.72 -10.35
C SER A 114 -18.55 11.63 -11.79
N TRP A 115 -18.14 10.44 -12.22
CA TRP A 115 -17.61 10.14 -13.55
C TRP A 115 -18.42 9.05 -14.24
N ASP A 116 -18.14 8.83 -15.52
CA ASP A 116 -18.76 7.76 -16.32
C ASP A 116 -18.29 6.38 -15.86
N HIS A 117 -18.92 5.88 -14.80
CA HIS A 117 -18.62 4.59 -14.20
C HIS A 117 -19.40 3.47 -14.89
N ASP A 118 -18.66 2.50 -15.43
CA ASP A 118 -19.19 1.28 -16.03
C ASP A 118 -18.95 0.08 -15.10
N SER A 119 -20.01 -0.40 -14.46
CA SER A 119 -19.95 -1.54 -13.52
C SER A 119 -19.55 -2.85 -14.20
N SER A 120 -19.65 -2.95 -15.54
CA SER A 120 -19.13 -4.12 -16.26
C SER A 120 -17.60 -4.22 -16.17
N GLN A 121 -16.91 -3.13 -15.80
CA GLN A 121 -15.46 -3.08 -15.61
C GLN A 121 -15.02 -3.38 -14.17
N ASP A 122 -15.92 -3.61 -13.22
CA ASP A 122 -15.58 -3.75 -11.79
C ASP A 122 -14.53 -4.83 -11.51
N THR A 123 -14.64 -5.98 -12.18
CA THR A 123 -13.66 -7.07 -12.06
C THR A 123 -12.28 -6.62 -12.57
N ARG A 124 -12.23 -5.86 -13.66
CA ARG A 124 -10.99 -5.30 -14.20
C ARG A 124 -10.40 -4.25 -13.26
N ILE A 125 -11.25 -3.41 -12.65
CA ILE A 125 -10.80 -2.38 -11.70
C ILE A 125 -10.19 -3.05 -10.47
N LEU A 126 -10.87 -4.04 -9.89
CA LEU A 126 -10.33 -4.86 -8.79
C LEU A 126 -8.97 -5.48 -9.14
N ASP A 127 -8.88 -6.09 -10.33
CA ASP A 127 -7.64 -6.73 -10.80
C ASP A 127 -6.46 -5.75 -10.82
N ARG A 128 -6.70 -4.53 -11.31
CA ARG A 128 -5.70 -3.46 -11.33
C ARG A 128 -5.30 -2.98 -9.94
N LEU A 129 -6.27 -2.79 -9.04
CA LEU A 129 -5.98 -2.36 -7.67
C LEU A 129 -5.07 -3.38 -6.95
N GLU A 130 -5.27 -4.67 -7.22
CA GLU A 130 -4.47 -5.75 -6.64
C GLU A 130 -3.11 -5.96 -7.31
N LYS A 131 -3.05 -5.88 -8.64
CA LYS A 131 -1.88 -6.29 -9.44
C LYS A 131 -1.00 -5.15 -9.94
N ASP A 132 -1.50 -3.93 -10.10
CA ASP A 132 -0.69 -2.82 -10.64
C ASP A 132 0.43 -2.46 -9.64
N GLU A 133 1.69 -2.63 -10.04
CA GLU A 133 2.85 -2.30 -9.22
C GLU A 133 3.62 -1.13 -9.83
N ALA A 134 3.60 0.01 -9.13
CA ALA A 134 4.36 1.20 -9.52
C ALA A 134 5.67 1.37 -8.73
N ALA A 135 5.83 0.64 -7.62
CA ALA A 135 7.06 0.59 -6.83
C ALA A 135 7.12 -0.77 -6.10
N ALA A 136 8.33 -1.30 -5.90
CA ALA A 136 8.54 -2.55 -5.19
C ALA A 136 8.08 -2.43 -3.72
N LEU A 137 7.37 -3.45 -3.24
CA LEU A 137 6.85 -3.49 -1.88
C LEU A 137 7.28 -4.79 -1.18
N GLN A 138 7.53 -4.71 0.13
CA GLN A 138 7.76 -5.91 0.93
C GLN A 138 6.53 -6.83 0.85
N ARG A 139 6.75 -8.12 0.62
CA ARG A 139 5.66 -9.12 0.47
C ARG A 139 4.62 -9.09 1.59
N SER A 140 5.03 -8.84 2.84
CA SER A 140 4.13 -8.75 4.00
C SER A 140 3.18 -7.55 3.96
N LEU A 141 3.46 -6.54 3.14
CA LEU A 141 2.65 -5.32 3.00
C LEU A 141 1.69 -5.39 1.81
N VAL A 142 1.78 -6.40 0.95
CA VAL A 142 0.95 -6.53 -0.28
C VAL A 142 -0.54 -6.56 0.06
N SER A 143 -0.96 -7.40 1.01
CA SER A 143 -2.38 -7.48 1.41
C SER A 143 -2.88 -6.16 1.99
N LYS A 144 -2.03 -5.45 2.75
CA LYS A 144 -2.35 -4.13 3.31
C LYS A 144 -2.49 -3.09 2.19
N ARG A 145 -1.58 -3.06 1.22
CA ARG A 145 -1.65 -2.20 0.04
C ARG A 145 -2.97 -2.41 -0.71
N ASN A 146 -3.30 -3.66 -1.02
CA ASN A 146 -4.49 -4.00 -1.81
C ASN A 146 -5.75 -3.56 -1.06
N TYR A 147 -5.86 -3.88 0.22
CA TYR A 147 -6.95 -3.42 1.08
C TYR A 147 -7.09 -1.88 1.07
N LEU A 148 -6.00 -1.15 1.29
CA LEU A 148 -6.04 0.33 1.34
C LEU A 148 -6.39 0.94 -0.03
N ARG A 149 -5.92 0.37 -1.14
CA ARG A 149 -6.29 0.82 -2.49
C ARG A 149 -7.78 0.63 -2.77
N THR A 150 -8.33 -0.54 -2.42
CA THR A 150 -9.76 -0.79 -2.59
C THR A 150 -10.61 0.09 -1.69
N LYS A 151 -10.19 0.31 -0.44
CA LYS A 151 -10.83 1.26 0.46
C LYS A 151 -10.82 2.69 -0.09
N MET A 152 -9.68 3.14 -0.62
CA MET A 152 -9.53 4.45 -1.26
C MET A 152 -10.37 4.58 -2.53
N TRP A 153 -10.46 3.52 -3.35
CA TRP A 153 -11.39 3.48 -4.48
C TRP A 153 -12.84 3.65 -4.02
N ASN A 154 -13.26 2.86 -3.01
CA ASN A 154 -14.62 2.91 -2.48
C ASN A 154 -14.97 4.26 -1.84
N ASN A 155 -13.98 4.96 -1.27
CA ASN A 155 -14.13 6.33 -0.79
C ASN A 155 -14.49 7.33 -1.92
N LEU A 156 -14.05 7.07 -3.14
CA LEU A 156 -14.41 7.90 -4.30
C LEU A 156 -15.67 7.40 -5.01
N ALA A 157 -15.88 6.08 -5.04
CA ALA A 157 -16.94 5.43 -5.82
C ALA A 157 -18.33 5.47 -5.14
N GLY A 158 -18.42 5.78 -3.84
CA GLY A 158 -19.70 5.88 -3.15
C GLY A 158 -20.50 4.57 -3.21
N SER A 159 -21.70 4.63 -3.79
CA SER A 159 -22.59 3.49 -3.99
C SER A 159 -22.00 2.40 -4.90
N ALA A 160 -21.12 2.77 -5.84
CA ALA A 160 -20.40 1.86 -6.73
C ALA A 160 -19.15 1.25 -6.09
N ARG A 161 -19.17 1.09 -4.77
CA ARG A 161 -18.10 0.45 -4.02
C ARG A 161 -17.90 -0.99 -4.48
N LEU A 162 -16.65 -1.39 -4.58
CA LEU A 162 -16.25 -2.76 -4.87
C LEU A 162 -16.25 -3.57 -3.57
N GLU A 163 -16.81 -4.77 -3.62
CA GLU A 163 -16.74 -5.71 -2.51
C GLU A 163 -15.33 -6.31 -2.44
N TYR A 164 -14.58 -5.94 -1.40
CA TYR A 164 -13.31 -6.58 -1.10
C TYR A 164 -13.57 -7.88 -0.34
N GLU A 165 -13.73 -8.98 -1.06
CA GLU A 165 -13.71 -10.30 -0.44
C GLU A 165 -12.27 -10.69 -0.11
N TYR A 166 -11.93 -10.71 1.18
CA TYR A 166 -10.71 -11.39 1.61
C TYR A 166 -10.84 -12.86 1.23
N ARG A 167 -10.20 -13.26 0.12
CA ARG A 167 -10.08 -14.66 -0.28
C ARG A 167 -9.13 -15.36 0.68
N ASP A 168 -9.65 -15.72 1.84
CA ASP A 168 -8.97 -16.65 2.71
C ASP A 168 -8.94 -18.01 2.00
N LYS A 169 -7.83 -18.31 1.32
CA LYS A 169 -7.63 -19.64 0.73
C LYS A 169 -7.63 -20.76 1.77
N TRP A 170 -7.59 -20.43 3.06
CA TRP A 170 -7.69 -21.35 4.18
C TRP A 170 -9.09 -21.39 4.80
N ALA A 171 -10.00 -20.49 4.39
CA ALA A 171 -11.40 -20.57 4.79
C ALA A 171 -12.05 -21.75 4.07
N GLY A 172 -12.70 -22.58 4.85
CA GLY A 172 -13.36 -23.79 4.43
C GLY A 172 -13.92 -24.50 5.67
N ALA A 173 -14.82 -25.45 5.47
CA ALA A 173 -15.22 -26.31 6.56
C ALA A 173 -13.99 -26.99 7.15
N TRP A 174 -13.96 -27.16 8.48
CA TRP A 174 -12.95 -28.00 9.13
C TRP A 174 -12.90 -29.35 8.39
N PRO A 175 -11.73 -29.83 7.97
CA PRO A 175 -11.63 -31.11 7.30
C PRO A 175 -12.26 -32.19 8.17
N GLN A 176 -13.21 -32.94 7.60
CA GLN A 176 -13.79 -34.08 8.31
C GLN A 176 -12.69 -35.12 8.52
N PRO A 177 -12.61 -35.75 9.71
CA PRO A 177 -11.65 -36.81 9.95
C PRO A 177 -11.89 -37.92 8.92
N VAL A 178 -10.91 -38.15 8.05
CA VAL A 178 -10.88 -39.29 7.15
C VAL A 178 -10.52 -40.52 7.98
N ASN A 179 -11.39 -41.53 7.98
CA ASN A 179 -11.20 -42.80 8.69
C ASN A 179 -10.01 -43.64 8.15
N GLU A 180 -9.27 -43.15 7.14
CA GLU A 180 -8.12 -43.81 6.50
C GLU A 180 -6.75 -43.31 6.99
N ILE A 181 -6.67 -42.54 8.08
CA ILE A 181 -5.37 -42.06 8.62
C ILE A 181 -4.49 -43.19 9.16
N THR A 182 -5.06 -44.37 9.43
CA THR A 182 -4.30 -45.55 9.86
C THR A 182 -3.31 -46.05 8.81
N SER A 183 -3.51 -45.76 7.52
CA SER A 183 -2.62 -46.26 6.45
C SER A 183 -1.47 -45.31 6.09
N PHE A 184 -1.61 -44.00 6.36
CA PHE A 184 -0.59 -43.01 5.97
C PHE A 184 0.52 -42.85 7.02
N LEU A 185 0.16 -42.91 8.32
CA LEU A 185 1.13 -42.83 9.42
C LEU A 185 2.01 -44.08 9.53
N ILE A 186 1.50 -45.27 9.17
CA ILE A 186 2.29 -46.51 9.18
C ILE A 186 3.36 -46.49 8.06
N ARG A 187 3.06 -45.94 6.87
CA ARG A 187 4.04 -45.85 5.77
C ARG A 187 5.13 -44.80 5.99
N PHE A 188 4.87 -43.75 6.77
CA PHE A 188 5.88 -42.74 7.10
C PHE A 188 6.91 -43.26 8.12
N PHE A 189 6.48 -44.10 9.07
CA PHE A 189 7.36 -44.70 10.07
C PHE A 189 8.22 -45.86 9.53
N ASP A 190 7.75 -46.62 8.53
CA ASP A 190 8.56 -47.72 7.97
C ASP A 190 9.67 -47.24 7.04
N ARG A 191 9.55 -46.06 6.43
CA ARG A 191 10.59 -45.50 5.53
C ARG A 191 11.78 -44.87 6.27
N TYR A 192 11.65 -44.54 7.56
CA TYR A 192 12.68 -43.86 8.35
C TYR A 192 13.23 -44.68 9.53
N ARG A 193 13.10 -46.01 9.49
CA ARG A 193 13.62 -46.89 10.55
C ARG A 193 15.14 -47.10 10.54
N SER A 194 15.90 -46.40 9.69
CA SER A 194 17.36 -46.57 9.60
C SER A 194 18.19 -45.33 9.93
N SER A 195 17.62 -44.21 10.38
CA SER A 195 18.43 -43.05 10.80
C SER A 195 17.72 -42.19 11.84
N CYS A 196 18.40 -41.94 12.96
CA CYS A 196 18.01 -41.08 14.08
C CYS A 196 16.99 -41.64 15.09
N LEU A 197 17.54 -42.25 16.15
CA LEU A 197 16.92 -42.24 17.48
C LEU A 197 16.71 -40.77 17.93
N ILE A 198 15.46 -40.30 17.97
CA ILE A 198 15.06 -39.23 18.87
C ILE A 198 14.12 -39.85 19.90
N ARG A 199 14.66 -40.10 21.09
CA ARG A 199 13.94 -40.66 22.24
C ARG A 199 13.19 -39.52 22.93
N LEU A 200 11.93 -39.26 22.53
CA LEU A 200 11.06 -38.37 23.28
C LEU A 200 10.41 -39.17 24.42
N GLN A 201 10.90 -38.98 25.65
CA GLN A 201 10.32 -39.60 26.84
C GLN A 201 9.11 -38.78 27.30
N LEU A 202 7.90 -39.21 26.92
CA LEU A 202 6.66 -38.70 27.51
C LEU A 202 6.42 -39.39 28.87
N ARG A 203 6.72 -38.67 29.97
CA ARG A 203 6.41 -39.10 31.34
C ARG A 203 4.96 -38.73 31.66
N LEU A 204 4.01 -39.60 31.32
CA LEU A 204 2.65 -39.53 31.83
C LEU A 204 2.63 -40.03 33.27
N ARG A 205 2.49 -39.10 34.23
CA ARG A 205 2.05 -39.44 35.60
C ARG A 205 0.62 -39.98 35.49
N ARG A 206 0.38 -41.18 36.00
CA ARG A 206 -0.94 -41.62 36.45
C ARG A 206 -0.83 -41.89 37.95
N ASP A 207 -1.30 -40.94 38.74
CA ASP A 207 -1.97 -41.27 39.98
C ASP A 207 -3.27 -41.98 39.61
N LEU A 208 -3.51 -43.17 40.19
CA LEU A 208 -4.82 -43.66 40.62
C LEU A 208 -4.64 -44.98 41.39
N ARG A 209 -4.83 -44.85 42.71
CA ARG A 209 -5.27 -45.79 43.75
C ARG A 209 -5.56 -47.25 43.34
N ALA A 210 -5.00 -48.17 44.12
CA ALA A 210 -5.73 -49.15 44.92
C ALA A 210 -4.96 -49.36 46.24
#